data_AF-A0A7W7W260-F1
#
_entry.id   AF-A0A7W7W260-F1
#
_cell.length_a   1.000
_cell.length_b   1.000
_cell.length_c   1.000
_cell.angle_alpha   90.00
_cell.angle_beta   90.00
_cell.angle_gamma   90.00
#
_symmetry.space_group_name_H-M   'P 1'
#
loop_
_entity.id
_entity.type
_entity.pdbx_description
1 polymer ?
#
loop_
_entity_poly.entity_id
_entity_poly.type
_entity_poly.pdbx_seq_one_letter_code
_entity_poly.pdbx_strand_id
1 'polypeptide(L)'
;MTGINDEMDALAVAAHGAITDFSDVNVRGYLKEHPDLVEHRLDLLTDMVDHVRATISQERAAGQWAQLPECPRADHIDQAAEYAEHTCCCPYCFHGGDNPLDHD
;
A
#
# COMPACT_ATOMS: atom_id res chain seq x y z
N MET A 1 -9.74 -23.32 -10.29
CA MET A 1 -10.24 -22.03 -9.79
C MET A 1 -9.38 -21.70 -8.59
N THR A 2 -8.39 -20.83 -8.77
CA THR A 2 -7.83 -20.10 -7.63
C THR A 2 -8.97 -19.27 -7.04
N GLY A 3 -9.14 -19.31 -5.73
CA GLY A 3 -10.22 -18.60 -5.05
C GLY A 3 -9.93 -17.11 -5.03
N ILE A 4 -10.96 -16.29 -4.81
CA ILE A 4 -10.80 -14.85 -4.58
C ILE A 4 -9.78 -14.56 -3.45
N ASN A 5 -9.68 -15.46 -2.46
CA ASN A 5 -8.69 -15.35 -1.39
C ASN A 5 -7.25 -15.47 -1.92
N ASP A 6 -6.99 -16.37 -2.87
CA ASP A 6 -5.64 -16.54 -3.44
C ASP A 6 -5.22 -15.30 -4.24
N GLU A 7 -6.17 -14.69 -4.96
CA GLU A 7 -5.95 -13.44 -5.70
C GLU A 7 -5.68 -12.26 -4.75
N MET A 8 -6.44 -12.18 -3.65
CA MET A 8 -6.23 -11.16 -2.62
C MET A 8 -4.90 -11.33 -1.89
N ASP A 9 -4.50 -12.57 -1.59
CA ASP A 9 -3.19 -12.87 -0.99
C ASP A 9 -2.05 -12.48 -1.94
N ALA A 10 -2.17 -12.79 -3.23
CA ALA A 10 -1.19 -12.39 -4.23
C ALA A 10 -1.04 -10.86 -4.33
N LEU A 11 -2.16 -10.12 -4.31
CA LEU A 11 -2.14 -8.66 -4.33
C LEU A 11 -1.55 -8.07 -3.04
N ALA A 12 -1.85 -8.64 -1.88
CA ALA A 12 -1.27 -8.20 -0.61
C ALA A 12 0.25 -8.38 -0.60
N VAL A 13 0.75 -9.53 -1.07
CA VAL A 13 2.19 -9.79 -1.22
C VAL A 13 2.82 -8.83 -2.22
N ALA A 14 2.18 -8.59 -3.36
CA ALA A 14 2.67 -7.64 -4.37
C ALA A 14 2.78 -6.22 -3.83
N ALA A 15 1.77 -5.74 -3.09
CA ALA A 15 1.76 -4.42 -2.46
C ALA A 15 2.90 -4.26 -1.44
N HIS A 16 3.08 -5.26 -0.57
CA HIS A 16 4.18 -5.26 0.40
C HIS A 16 5.55 -5.25 -0.29
N GLY A 17 5.70 -6.06 -1.34
CA GLY A 17 6.89 -6.10 -2.16
C GLY A 17 7.20 -4.73 -2.79
N ALA A 18 6.20 -4.09 -3.40
CA ALA A 18 6.37 -2.78 -4.04
C ALA A 18 6.76 -1.66 -3.04
N ILE A 19 6.25 -1.71 -1.81
CA ILE A 19 6.68 -0.78 -0.73
C ILE A 19 8.17 -0.98 -0.41
N THR A 20 8.61 -2.24 -0.35
CA THR A 20 10.03 -2.56 -0.11
C THR A 20 10.92 -2.10 -1.26
N ASP A 21 10.51 -2.36 -2.51
CA ASP A 21 11.25 -1.93 -3.70
C ASP A 21 11.35 -0.39 -3.76
N PHE A 22 10.27 0.33 -3.41
CA PHE A 22 10.28 1.78 -3.31
C PHE A 22 11.26 2.28 -2.24
N SER A 23 11.29 1.62 -1.07
CA SER A 23 12.25 1.94 0.00
C SER A 23 13.70 1.70 -0.45
N ASP A 24 13.98 0.60 -1.14
CA ASP A 24 15.29 0.32 -1.71
C ASP A 24 15.77 1.42 -2.66
N VAL A 25 14.93 1.85 -3.59
CA VAL A 25 15.26 2.93 -4.52
C VAL A 25 15.51 4.25 -3.79
N ASN A 26 14.68 4.63 -2.82
CA ASN A 26 14.83 5.92 -2.12
C ASN A 26 16.01 5.97 -1.14
N VAL A 27 16.28 4.87 -0.43
CA VAL A 27 17.35 4.83 0.57
C VAL A 27 18.70 4.50 -0.06
N ARG A 28 18.73 3.64 -1.08
CA ARG A 28 19.98 3.09 -1.65
C ARG A 28 20.25 3.56 -3.09
N GLY A 29 19.23 3.96 -3.83
CA GLY A 29 19.35 4.35 -5.24
C GLY A 29 19.26 3.20 -6.25
N TYR A 30 18.97 1.97 -5.82
CA TYR A 30 18.82 0.79 -6.69
C TYR A 30 17.96 -0.31 -6.06
N LEU A 31 17.44 -1.23 -6.89
CA LEU A 31 16.64 -2.39 -6.47
C LEU A 31 17.51 -3.52 -5.91
N LYS A 32 17.08 -4.18 -4.83
CA LYS A 32 17.70 -5.45 -4.38
C LYS A 32 17.12 -6.68 -5.05
N GLU A 33 15.83 -6.64 -5.36
CA GLU A 33 15.11 -7.74 -5.99
C GLU A 33 15.34 -7.73 -7.51
N HIS A 34 15.20 -8.90 -8.14
CA HIS A 34 15.33 -9.00 -9.60
C HIS A 34 14.25 -8.16 -10.32
N PRO A 35 14.61 -7.38 -11.37
CA PRO A 35 13.65 -6.53 -12.09
C PRO A 35 12.37 -7.25 -12.54
N ASP A 36 12.47 -8.43 -13.14
CA ASP A 36 11.29 -9.19 -13.59
C ASP A 36 10.28 -9.49 -12.46
N LEU A 37 10.75 -9.72 -11.23
CA LEU A 37 9.88 -9.93 -10.07
C LEU A 37 9.24 -8.62 -9.59
N VAL A 38 9.95 -7.50 -9.70
CA VAL A 38 9.42 -6.17 -9.44
C VAL A 38 8.34 -5.84 -10.48
N GLU A 39 8.64 -6.04 -11.77
CA GLU A 39 7.71 -5.82 -12.89
C GLU A 39 6.43 -6.64 -12.72
N HIS A 40 6.54 -7.94 -12.43
CA HIS A 40 5.37 -8.78 -12.21
C HIS A 40 4.46 -8.27 -11.08
N ARG A 41 5.05 -7.82 -9.95
CA ARG A 41 4.27 -7.24 -8.84
C ARG A 41 3.60 -5.92 -9.25
N LEU A 42 4.29 -5.09 -10.01
CA LEU A 42 3.74 -3.82 -10.51
C LEU A 42 2.58 -4.05 -11.48
N ASP A 43 2.65 -5.08 -12.33
CA ASP A 43 1.56 -5.43 -13.24
C ASP A 43 0.30 -5.84 -12.45
N LEU A 44 0.44 -6.71 -11.44
CA LEU A 44 -0.69 -7.11 -10.58
C LEU A 44 -1.36 -5.91 -9.90
N LEU A 45 -0.57 -4.98 -9.37
CA LEU A 45 -1.08 -3.77 -8.73
C LEU A 45 -1.73 -2.82 -9.72
N THR A 46 -1.18 -2.70 -10.93
CA THR A 46 -1.74 -1.86 -11.99
C THR A 46 -3.10 -2.38 -12.43
N ASP A 47 -3.21 -3.69 -12.68
CA ASP A 47 -4.48 -4.33 -13.05
C ASP A 47 -5.55 -4.12 -11.96
N MET A 48 -5.19 -4.27 -10.68
CA MET A 48 -6.09 -3.98 -9.56
C MET A 48 -6.55 -2.52 -9.56
N VAL A 49 -5.62 -1.57 -9.68
CA VAL A 49 -5.93 -0.13 -9.68
C VAL A 49 -6.82 0.24 -10.86
N ASP A 50 -6.56 -0.31 -12.04
CA ASP A 50 -7.35 -0.05 -13.24
C ASP A 50 -8.76 -0.61 -13.12
N HIS A 51 -8.91 -1.80 -12.51
CA HIS A 51 -10.23 -2.35 -12.21
C HIS A 51 -11.03 -1.45 -11.25
N VAL A 52 -10.40 -0.99 -10.16
CA VAL A 52 -11.05 -0.09 -9.19
C VAL A 52 -11.42 1.24 -9.85
N ARG A 53 -10.53 1.82 -10.67
CA ARG A 53 -10.82 3.06 -11.41
C ARG A 53 -11.99 2.89 -12.38
N ALA A 54 -12.04 1.79 -13.12
CA ALA A 54 -13.13 1.50 -14.03
C ALA A 54 -14.47 1.43 -13.28
N THR A 55 -14.52 0.77 -12.13
CA THR A 55 -15.71 0.71 -11.26
C THR A 55 -16.10 2.10 -10.77
N ILE A 56 -15.15 2.89 -10.22
CA ILE A 56 -15.41 4.27 -9.79
C ILE A 56 -16.02 5.12 -10.92
N SER A 57 -15.48 5.01 -12.14
CA SER A 57 -16.01 5.73 -13.30
C SER A 57 -17.45 5.33 -13.62
N GLN A 58 -17.79 4.03 -13.56
CA GLN A 58 -19.15 3.54 -13.80
C GLN A 58 -20.13 4.05 -12.73
N GLU A 59 -19.76 3.95 -11.45
CA GLU A 59 -20.62 4.38 -10.36
C GLU A 59 -20.87 5.90 -10.35
N ARG A 60 -19.84 6.69 -10.70
CA ARG A 60 -19.96 8.14 -10.89
C ARG A 60 -20.90 8.48 -12.04
N ALA A 61 -20.78 7.78 -13.18
CA ALA A 61 -21.67 7.97 -14.32
C ALA A 61 -23.13 7.60 -13.99
N ALA A 62 -23.32 6.61 -13.11
CA ALA A 62 -24.62 6.22 -12.60
C ALA A 62 -25.20 7.19 -11.55
N GLY A 63 -24.44 8.20 -11.10
CA GLY A 63 -24.87 9.17 -10.10
C GLY A 63 -25.19 8.56 -8.73
N GLN A 64 -24.62 7.39 -8.43
CA GLN A 64 -24.96 6.59 -7.25
C GLN A 64 -24.45 7.21 -5.93
N TRP A 65 -23.50 8.13 -6.00
CA TRP A 65 -22.80 8.65 -4.83
C TRP A 65 -22.94 10.17 -4.73
N ALA A 66 -23.28 10.65 -3.53
CA ALA A 66 -23.17 12.06 -3.20
C ALA A 66 -21.69 12.48 -3.18
N GLN A 67 -21.44 13.75 -3.49
CA GLN A 67 -20.10 14.31 -3.35
C GLN A 67 -19.71 14.35 -1.86
N LEU A 68 -18.49 13.94 -1.54
CA LEU A 68 -17.96 14.05 -0.19
C LEU A 68 -17.94 15.53 0.24
N PRO A 69 -18.38 15.84 1.46
CA PRO A 69 -18.40 17.22 1.97
C PRO A 69 -17.00 17.76 2.26
N GLU A 70 -16.02 16.88 2.51
CA GLU A 70 -14.66 17.22 2.91
C GLU A 70 -13.61 16.71 1.92
N CYS A 71 -12.38 17.23 2.06
CA CYS A 71 -11.25 16.89 1.19
C CYS A 71 -10.68 15.52 1.59
N PRO A 72 -10.71 14.49 0.71
CA PRO A 72 -10.23 13.14 1.04
C PRO A 72 -8.75 13.07 1.47
N ARG A 73 -7.97 14.13 1.17
CA ARG A 73 -6.58 14.24 1.60
C ARG A 73 -6.45 14.40 3.12
N ALA A 74 -7.36 15.15 3.76
CA ALA A 74 -7.30 15.38 5.20
C ALA A 74 -7.54 14.05 5.95
N ASP A 75 -8.62 13.35 5.60
CA ASP A 75 -8.94 12.02 6.16
C ASP A 75 -7.77 11.04 6.00
N HIS A 76 -7.11 11.04 4.83
CA HIS A 76 -5.96 10.17 4.61
C HIS A 76 -4.74 10.55 5.46
N ILE A 77 -4.50 11.85 5.67
CA ILE A 77 -3.42 12.33 6.57
C ILE A 77 -3.71 11.90 8.00
N ASP A 78 -4.95 12.05 8.47
CA ASP A 78 -5.35 11.67 9.82
C ASP A 78 -5.21 10.15 10.03
N GLN A 79 -5.66 9.33 9.08
CA GLN A 79 -5.46 7.88 9.11
C GLN A 79 -3.98 7.50 9.10
N ALA A 80 -3.15 8.18 8.32
CA ALA A 80 -1.72 7.94 8.29
C ALA A 80 -1.04 8.33 9.61
N ALA A 81 -1.51 9.40 10.27
CA ALA A 81 -1.02 9.82 11.59
C ALA A 81 -1.42 8.82 12.69
N GLU A 82 -2.69 8.39 12.71
CA GLU A 82 -3.18 7.34 13.62
C GLU A 82 -2.39 6.04 13.43
N TYR A 83 -2.10 5.69 12.18
CA TYR A 83 -1.20 4.58 11.90
C TYR A 83 0.20 4.89 12.39
N ALA A 84 0.83 6.04 12.13
CA ALA A 84 2.19 6.31 12.62
C ALA A 84 2.32 6.24 14.16
N GLU A 85 1.25 6.57 14.90
CA GLU A 85 1.18 6.46 16.36
C GLU A 85 0.97 5.02 16.87
N HIS A 86 0.68 4.05 15.98
CA HIS A 86 0.52 2.65 16.36
C HIS A 86 1.86 2.08 16.85
N THR A 87 1.91 1.71 18.13
CA THR A 87 3.12 1.11 18.71
C THR A 87 3.17 -0.37 18.37
N CYS A 88 3.96 -0.73 17.35
CA CYS A 88 4.23 -2.11 16.99
C CYS A 88 5.69 -2.45 17.32
N CYS A 89 5.90 -3.40 18.24
CA CYS A 89 7.23 -3.83 18.68
C CYS A 89 7.93 -4.80 17.71
N CYS A 90 7.55 -4.82 16.42
CA CYS A 90 8.18 -5.71 15.45
C CYS A 90 9.38 -5.01 14.76
N PRO A 91 10.53 -5.71 14.60
CA PRO A 91 11.77 -5.11 14.09
C PRO A 91 11.75 -4.73 12.60
N TYR A 92 10.60 -4.93 11.93
CA TYR A 92 10.39 -4.63 10.52
C TYR A 92 9.29 -3.58 10.30
N CYS A 93 8.74 -3.00 11.37
CA CYS A 93 7.74 -1.93 11.24
C CYS A 93 8.42 -0.61 10.84
N PHE A 94 7.78 0.14 9.94
CA PHE A 94 8.27 1.40 9.38
C PHE A 94 8.48 2.51 10.46
N HIS A 95 7.89 2.33 11.65
CA HIS A 95 8.06 3.19 12.85
C HIS A 95 8.65 2.44 14.07
N GLY A 96 9.04 1.17 13.93
CA GLY A 96 9.57 0.33 15.02
C GLY A 96 11.02 0.62 15.40
N GLY A 97 11.44 1.89 15.30
CA GLY A 97 12.82 2.33 15.58
C GLY A 97 13.08 2.72 17.03
N ASP A 98 12.06 3.05 17.81
CA ASP A 98 12.25 3.40 19.22
C ASP A 98 12.16 2.13 20.08
N ASN A 99 13.24 1.34 20.06
CA ASN A 99 13.47 0.34 21.07
C ASN A 99 13.83 1.07 22.38
N PRO A 100 13.01 1.02 23.45
CA PRO A 100 13.32 1.72 24.71
C PRO A 100 14.46 1.06 25.51
N LEU A 101 15.14 0.06 24.91
CA LEU A 101 16.16 -0.75 25.57
C LEU A 101 17.61 -0.29 25.28
N ASP A 102 17.81 0.83 24.57
CA ASP A 102 19.14 1.42 24.31
C ASP A 102 19.47 2.65 25.18
N HIS A 103 18.81 2.80 26.33
CA HIS A 103 19.27 3.70 27.40
C HIS A 103 19.63 2.88 28.64
N ASP A 104 20.93 2.60 28.77
CA ASP A 104 21.71 2.20 29.96
C ASP A 104 20.99 1.48 31.12
#